data_AF-A0AAE2C6G0-F1
#
_entry.id   AF-A0AAE2C6G0-F1
#
_cell.length_a   1.000
_cell.length_b   1.000
_cell.length_c   1.000
_cell.angle_alpha   90.00
_cell.angle_beta   90.00
_cell.angle_gamma   90.00
#
_symmetry.space_group_name_H-M   'P 1'
#
loop_
_entity.id
_entity.type
_entity.pdbx_description
1 polymer ?
#
loop_
_entity_poly.entity_id
_entity_poly.type
_entity_poly.pdbx_seq_one_letter_code
_entity_poly.pdbx_strand_id
1 'polypeptide(L)'
;MRKCRVDVSKSKIKRAKREALDAIRGVDAVQYNMLWDYCETVRVNNPGSKIILRRTEGSDVFEKLYYSLHAMKQGFVEGWVCFLKTVFGGQMLVAVGRDANDNMWPIALAIVQGE
;
A
#
# COMPACT_ATOMS: atom_id res chain seq x y z
N MET A 1 32.49 -8.50 16.16
CA MET A 1 31.43 -7.52 16.51
C MET A 1 31.85 -6.76 17.78
N ARG A 2 32.02 -5.44 17.71
CA ARG A 2 32.42 -4.62 18.87
C ARG A 2 31.26 -4.56 19.87
N LYS A 3 31.46 -5.06 21.10
CA LYS A 3 30.52 -4.85 22.22
C LYS A 3 30.67 -3.41 22.70
N CYS A 4 29.78 -2.52 22.30
CA CYS A 4 29.68 -1.19 22.91
C CYS A 4 29.16 -1.35 24.34
N ARG A 5 30.03 -1.15 25.36
CA ARG A 5 29.68 -1.06 26.78
C ARG A 5 29.03 0.30 27.05
N VAL A 6 27.81 0.51 26.59
CA VAL A 6 27.02 1.69 26.99
C VAL A 6 26.00 1.22 28.01
N ASP A 7 26.16 1.64 29.26
CA ASP A 7 25.19 1.36 30.31
C ASP A 7 24.02 2.35 30.16
N VAL A 8 22.98 1.92 29.45
CA VAL A 8 21.81 2.74 29.16
C VAL A 8 20.69 2.32 30.12
N SER A 9 20.20 3.28 30.91
CA SER A 9 19.10 2.99 31.83
C SER A 9 17.87 2.47 31.07
N LYS A 10 17.12 1.54 31.67
CA LYS A 10 15.87 1.01 31.09
C LYS A 10 14.88 2.12 30.72
N SER A 11 14.89 3.23 31.45
CA SER A 11 14.08 4.42 31.14
C SER A 11 14.47 5.10 29.84
N LYS A 12 15.78 5.24 29.55
CA LYS A 12 16.28 5.79 28.28
C LYS A 12 15.92 4.90 27.09
N ILE A 13 16.04 3.58 27.24
CA ILE A 13 15.66 2.62 26.19
C ILE A 13 14.15 2.71 25.90
N LYS A 14 13.31 2.76 26.94
CA LYS A 14 11.86 2.92 26.78
C LYS A 14 11.49 4.24 26.09
N ARG A 15 12.19 5.34 26.39
CA ARG A 15 11.95 6.64 25.76
C ARG A 15 12.35 6.62 24.28
N ALA A 16 13.53 6.13 23.95
CA ALA A 16 13.98 6.01 22.57
C ALA A 16 13.05 5.10 21.73
N LYS A 17 12.56 3.99 22.31
CA LYS A 17 11.56 3.13 21.66
C LYS A 17 10.25 3.88 21.40
N ARG A 18 9.80 4.71 22.34
CA ARG A 18 8.58 5.52 22.20
C ARG A 18 8.74 6.57 21.10
N GLU A 19 9.83 7.34 21.13
CA GLU A 19 10.12 8.35 20.10
C GLU A 19 10.21 7.74 18.71
N ALA A 20 10.85 6.57 18.56
CA ALA A 20 10.89 5.85 17.30
C ALA A 20 9.50 5.36 16.85
N LEU A 21 8.68 4.85 17.77
CA LEU A 21 7.31 4.44 17.47
C LEU A 21 6.40 5.61 17.12
N ASP A 22 6.56 6.75 17.79
CA ASP A 22 5.79 7.97 17.53
C ASP A 22 6.21 8.57 16.19
N ALA A 23 7.50 8.50 15.84
CA ALA A 23 7.97 8.89 14.50
C ALA A 23 7.35 8.01 13.41
N ILE A 24 7.27 6.69 13.60
CA ILE A 24 6.63 5.77 12.64
C ILE A 24 5.12 6.04 12.56
N ARG A 25 4.43 6.06 13.71
CA ARG A 25 2.96 6.22 13.77
C ARG A 25 2.49 7.60 13.33
N GLY A 26 3.29 8.63 13.57
CA GLY A 26 3.01 9.98 13.09
C GLY A 26 3.00 10.05 11.56
N VAL A 27 3.83 9.25 10.88
CA VAL A 27 3.83 9.14 9.42
C VAL A 27 2.56 8.43 8.93
N ASP A 28 2.13 7.39 9.62
CA ASP A 28 0.91 6.64 9.25
C ASP A 28 -0.33 7.55 9.26
N ALA A 29 -0.52 8.34 10.32
CA ALA A 29 -1.65 9.26 10.43
C ALA A 29 -1.66 10.31 9.31
N VAL A 30 -0.49 10.84 8.94
CA VAL A 30 -0.35 11.78 7.81
C VAL A 30 -0.67 11.08 6.49
N GLN A 31 -0.23 9.83 6.29
CA GLN A 31 -0.54 9.05 5.09
C GLN A 31 -2.03 8.75 4.94
N TYR A 32 -2.72 8.40 6.02
CA TYR A 32 -4.17 8.18 5.98
C TYR A 32 -4.94 9.46 5.64
N ASN A 33 -4.47 10.63 6.08
CA ASN A 33 -5.07 11.90 5.69
C ASN A 33 -4.91 12.18 4.18
N MET A 34 -3.79 11.78 3.57
CA MET A 34 -3.56 11.93 2.13
C MET A 34 -4.44 11.02 1.26
N LEU A 35 -5.03 9.96 1.81
CA LEU A 35 -5.92 9.08 1.03
C LEU A 35 -7.13 9.82 0.46
N TRP A 36 -7.60 10.87 1.12
CA TRP A 36 -8.72 11.70 0.66
C TRP A 36 -8.36 12.46 -0.61
N ASP A 37 -7.24 13.18 -0.56
CA ASP A 37 -6.70 13.93 -1.69
C ASP A 37 -6.35 13.00 -2.85
N TYR A 38 -5.81 11.81 -2.55
CA TYR A 38 -5.57 10.78 -3.54
C TYR A 38 -6.86 10.31 -4.21
N CYS A 39 -7.91 10.05 -3.44
CA CYS A 39 -9.20 9.63 -3.98
C CYS A 39 -9.78 10.68 -4.93
N GLU A 40 -9.74 11.95 -4.55
CA GLU A 40 -10.16 13.05 -5.43
C GLU A 40 -9.28 13.15 -6.67
N THR A 41 -7.96 13.06 -6.51
CA THR A 41 -7.00 13.07 -7.61
C THR A 41 -7.31 11.97 -8.63
N VAL A 42 -7.65 10.76 -8.17
CA VAL A 42 -8.04 9.64 -9.05
C VAL A 42 -9.36 9.92 -9.76
N ARG A 43 -10.36 10.50 -9.08
CA ARG A 43 -11.65 10.85 -9.71
C ARG A 43 -11.49 11.87 -10.82
N VAL A 44 -10.61 12.85 -10.63
CA VAL A 44 -10.34 13.91 -11.62
C VAL A 44 -9.47 13.40 -12.78
N ASN A 45 -8.35 12.74 -12.48
CA ASN A 45 -7.33 12.43 -13.48
C ASN A 45 -7.52 11.07 -14.17
N ASN A 46 -8.37 10.20 -13.63
CA ASN A 46 -8.64 8.88 -14.21
C ASN A 46 -10.16 8.63 -14.35
N PRO A 47 -10.85 9.38 -15.24
CA PRO A 47 -12.28 9.22 -15.46
C PRO A 47 -12.67 7.76 -15.75
N GLY A 48 -13.80 7.32 -15.19
CA GLY A 48 -14.26 5.92 -15.29
C GLY A 48 -13.67 4.98 -14.23
N SER A 49 -12.80 5.50 -13.35
CA SER A 49 -12.35 4.83 -12.13
C SER A 49 -13.43 4.89 -11.05
N LYS A 50 -13.52 3.86 -10.22
CA LYS A 50 -14.41 3.83 -9.05
C LYS A 50 -13.58 3.71 -7.79
N ILE A 51 -13.66 4.71 -6.91
CA ILE A 51 -12.94 4.72 -5.65
C ILE A 51 -13.91 5.10 -4.51
N ILE A 52 -13.97 4.24 -3.49
CA ILE A 52 -14.84 4.37 -2.32
C ILE A 52 -13.96 4.29 -1.08
N LEU A 53 -13.98 5.35 -0.28
CA LEU A 53 -13.25 5.45 0.98
C LEU A 53 -14.26 5.62 2.11
N ARG A 54 -14.27 4.69 3.07
CA ARG A 54 -15.16 4.69 4.23
C ARG A 54 -14.39 5.04 5.50
N ARG A 55 -15.00 5.91 6.32
CA ARG A 55 -14.54 6.24 7.68
C ARG A 55 -15.36 5.46 8.70
N THR A 56 -14.75 5.20 9.85
CA THR A 56 -15.47 4.69 11.02
C THR A 56 -16.46 5.74 11.51
N GLU A 57 -17.70 5.35 11.77
CA GLU A 57 -18.77 6.26 12.19
C GLU A 57 -18.35 7.10 13.41
N GLY A 58 -18.52 8.42 13.31
CA GLY A 58 -18.18 9.36 14.39
C GLY A 58 -16.69 9.62 14.57
N SER A 59 -15.82 9.19 13.65
CA SER A 59 -14.38 9.48 13.71
C SER A 59 -13.77 9.73 12.32
N ASP A 60 -12.60 10.36 12.29
CA ASP A 60 -11.81 10.54 11.06
C ASP A 60 -10.88 9.36 10.77
N VAL A 61 -11.12 8.21 11.40
CA VAL A 61 -10.31 7.01 11.22
C VAL A 61 -10.71 6.29 9.93
N PHE A 62 -9.71 5.92 9.15
CA PHE A 62 -9.84 5.08 7.97
C PHE A 62 -10.44 3.70 8.33
N GLU A 63 -11.51 3.28 7.64
CA GLU A 63 -12.12 1.96 7.82
C GLU A 63 -11.80 1.04 6.64
N LYS A 64 -12.19 1.44 5.42
CA LYS A 64 -12.09 0.62 4.20
C LYS A 64 -11.84 1.47 2.96
N LEU A 65 -11.01 0.98 2.05
CA LEU A 65 -10.79 1.55 0.72
C LEU A 65 -11.10 0.48 -0.32
N TYR A 66 -11.97 0.81 -1.27
CA TYR A 66 -12.12 0.09 -2.52
C TYR A 66 -11.67 1.00 -3.67
N TYR A 67 -10.84 0.48 -4.57
CA TYR A 67 -10.46 1.20 -5.78
C TYR A 67 -10.47 0.26 -6.99
N SER A 68 -10.94 0.79 -8.12
CA SER A 68 -10.96 0.14 -9.42
C SER A 68 -10.60 1.20 -10.45
N LEU A 69 -9.33 1.24 -10.86
CA LEU A 69 -8.84 2.24 -11.81
C LEU A 69 -9.28 1.90 -13.23
N HIS A 70 -9.74 2.90 -13.99
CA HIS A 70 -10.19 2.70 -15.37
C HIS A 70 -9.07 2.16 -16.25
N ALA A 71 -7.88 2.78 -16.16
CA ALA A 71 -6.70 2.33 -16.89
C ALA A 71 -6.35 0.85 -16.63
N MET A 72 -6.52 0.37 -15.39
CA MET A 72 -6.27 -1.04 -15.06
C MET A 72 -7.33 -1.97 -15.67
N LYS A 73 -8.61 -1.55 -15.68
CA LYS A 73 -9.67 -2.32 -16.33
C LYS A 73 -9.46 -2.42 -17.83
N GLN A 74 -9.13 -1.30 -18.49
CA GLN A 74 -8.84 -1.30 -19.92
C GLN A 74 -7.62 -2.14 -20.24
N GLY A 75 -6.53 -1.95 -19.48
CA GLY A 75 -5.35 -2.79 -19.62
C GLY A 75 -5.68 -4.28 -19.47
N PHE A 76 -6.51 -4.67 -18.51
CA PHE A 76 -6.93 -6.08 -18.38
C PHE A 76 -7.70 -6.60 -19.60
N VAL A 77 -8.65 -5.82 -20.13
CA VAL A 77 -9.44 -6.20 -21.31
C VAL A 77 -8.56 -6.27 -22.57
N GLU A 78 -7.62 -5.35 -22.71
CA GLU A 78 -6.70 -5.27 -23.84
C GLU A 78 -5.49 -6.20 -23.69
N GLY A 79 -5.33 -6.89 -22.55
CA GLY A 79 -4.22 -7.82 -22.30
C GLY A 79 -2.89 -7.14 -21.90
N TRP A 80 -2.93 -5.90 -21.40
CA TRP A 80 -1.75 -5.17 -20.94
C TRP A 80 -1.25 -5.74 -19.61
N VAL A 81 -0.02 -6.25 -19.66
CA VAL A 81 0.65 -6.90 -18.54
C VAL A 81 1.49 -5.87 -17.78
N CYS A 82 1.64 -6.03 -16.46
CA CYS A 82 2.52 -5.15 -15.68
C CYS A 82 3.98 -5.37 -16.08
N PHE A 83 4.54 -4.45 -16.88
CA PHE A 83 5.95 -4.45 -17.24
C PHE A 83 6.82 -4.06 -16.05
N LEU A 84 7.79 -4.92 -15.72
CA LEU A 84 8.82 -4.65 -14.74
C LEU A 84 9.87 -3.72 -15.35
N LYS A 85 10.12 -2.58 -14.71
CA LYS A 85 11.24 -1.68 -15.03
C LYS A 85 12.55 -2.19 -14.41
N THR A 86 12.94 -3.42 -14.72
CA THR A 86 14.29 -3.92 -14.37
C THR A 86 15.23 -3.83 -15.58
N VAL A 87 16.54 -3.88 -15.33
CA VAL A 87 17.58 -3.96 -16.39
C VAL A 87 17.41 -5.19 -17.30
N PHE A 88 16.70 -6.23 -16.85
CA PHE A 88 16.41 -7.43 -17.62
C PHE A 88 15.00 -7.43 -18.22
N GLY A 89 14.22 -6.35 -18.02
CA GLY A 89 12.82 -6.26 -18.42
C GLY A 89 11.94 -7.27 -17.66
N GLY A 90 10.87 -7.71 -18.33
CA GLY A 90 9.95 -8.75 -17.85
C GLY A 90 8.53 -8.25 -17.60
N GLN A 91 7.58 -9.17 -17.60
CA GLN A 91 6.19 -8.92 -17.22
C GLN A 91 5.89 -9.72 -15.95
N MET A 92 5.23 -9.09 -14.98
CA MET A 92 4.80 -9.75 -13.75
C MET A 92 3.32 -10.13 -13.87
N LEU A 93 3.05 -11.43 -13.71
CA LEU A 93 1.72 -12.02 -13.63
C LEU A 93 1.48 -12.46 -12.20
N VAL A 94 0.36 -12.03 -11.60
CA VAL A 94 -0.04 -12.42 -10.25
C VAL A 94 -1.45 -12.98 -10.28
N ALA A 95 -1.60 -14.25 -9.89
CA ALA A 95 -2.89 -14.83 -9.57
C ALA A 95 -3.24 -14.46 -8.13
N VAL A 96 -4.35 -13.76 -7.94
CA VAL A 96 -4.82 -13.30 -6.62
C VAL A 96 -6.15 -13.98 -6.31
N GLY A 97 -6.26 -14.56 -5.13
CA GLY A 97 -7.51 -15.07 -4.57
C GLY A 97 -8.16 -14.04 -3.66
N ARG A 98 -9.48 -14.11 -3.51
CA ARG A 98 -10.18 -13.48 -2.39
C ARG A 98 -10.52 -14.53 -1.34
N ASP A 99 -10.26 -14.21 -0.07
CA ASP A 99 -10.73 -15.02 1.05
C ASP A 99 -12.19 -14.66 1.44
N ALA A 100 -12.74 -15.39 2.43
CA ALA A 100 -14.09 -15.16 2.94
C ALA A 100 -14.27 -13.82 3.66
N ASN A 101 -13.19 -13.10 3.95
CA ASN A 101 -13.17 -11.79 4.59
C ASN A 101 -12.94 -10.66 3.57
N ASP A 102 -13.07 -10.93 2.27
CA ASP A 102 -12.79 -9.99 1.18
C ASP A 102 -11.32 -9.51 1.11
N ASN A 103 -10.39 -10.19 1.79
CA ASN A 103 -8.98 -9.89 1.66
C ASN A 103 -8.44 -10.50 0.36
N MET A 104 -7.59 -9.74 -0.34
CA MET A 104 -6.85 -10.23 -1.50
C MET A 104 -5.57 -10.92 -1.04
N TRP A 105 -5.37 -12.17 -1.45
CA TRP A 105 -4.17 -12.94 -1.16
C TRP A 105 -3.51 -13.43 -2.46
N PRO A 106 -2.22 -13.16 -2.70
CA PRO A 106 -1.54 -13.69 -3.88
C PRO A 106 -1.43 -15.21 -3.76
N ILE A 107 -1.98 -15.94 -4.73
CA ILE A 107 -1.93 -17.41 -4.81
C ILE A 107 -0.65 -17.85 -5.52
N ALA A 108 -0.30 -17.19 -6.62
CA ALA A 108 0.90 -17.48 -7.40
C ALA A 108 1.42 -16.23 -8.11
N LEU A 109 2.73 -16.17 -8.31
CA LEU A 109 3.41 -15.11 -9.05
C LEU A 109 4.34 -15.73 -10.09
N ALA A 110 4.33 -15.20 -11.30
CA ALA A 110 5.25 -15.55 -12.35
C ALA A 110 5.88 -14.28 -12.94
N ILE A 111 7.18 -14.33 -13.19
CA ILE A 111 7.88 -13.32 -13.99
C ILE A 111 8.18 -13.99 -15.32
N VAL A 112 7.60 -13.46 -16.37
CA VAL A 112 7.81 -13.94 -17.74
C VAL A 112 8.65 -12.93 -18.50
N GLN A 113 9.42 -13.41 -19.47
CA GLN A 113 10.11 -12.53 -20.40
C GLN A 113 9.04 -11.75 -21.18
N GLY A 114 9.12 -10.43 -21.18
CA GLY A 114 8.25 -9.60 -22.02
C GLY A 114 8.65 -9.81 -23.48
N GLU A 115 7.66 -9.82 -24.38
CA GLU A 115 7.89 -9.80 -25.84
C GLU A 115 8.74 -8.59 -26.27
#